data_AF-A0A935NWI1-F1
#
_entry.id   AF-A0A935NWI1-F1
#
_cell.length_a   1.000
_cell.length_b   1.000
_cell.length_c   1.000
_cell.angle_alpha   90.00
_cell.angle_beta   90.00
_cell.angle_gamma   90.00
#
_symmetry.space_group_name_H-M   'P 1'
#
loop_
_entity.id
_entity.type
_entity.pdbx_description
1 polymer ?
#
loop_
_entity_poly.entity_id
_entity_poly.type
_entity_poly.pdbx_seq_one_letter_code
_entity_poly.pdbx_strand_id
1 'polypeptide(L)'
;MCGLVLEDAAGELGAHALALAYDEQGERAAPDSEGATCDLKPSPALARAFLQELASATADRRSADLGAAFFSELVQDNNDNTKPTALHFTAGQQKFLEMVRELRENLQRGHLEEALFGPWRSVDPLPSLSWDSTMARQYALRAVDPSSEKRGSVAGANWLAVIGLTFFPVAARRGRLFTTGVKGGWKDSTFRWPVWSVPCTRREAASLLRGDATSLAAHERAALGVSQVFECAIARSDQGGYGTFSPAAVVKAAPGPRERRRP
;
A
#
# COMPACT_ATOMS: atom_id res chain seq x y z
N MET A 1 18.69 2.94 17.87
CA MET A 1 17.91 3.08 16.61
C MET A 1 16.80 2.03 16.49
N CYS A 2 17.09 0.74 16.73
CA CYS A 2 16.07 -0.34 16.66
C CYS A 2 14.89 -0.17 17.65
N GLY A 3 15.16 0.23 18.91
CA GLY A 3 14.10 0.46 19.91
C GLY A 3 13.07 1.54 19.50
N LEU A 4 13.53 2.65 18.92
CA LEU A 4 12.66 3.74 18.45
C LEU A 4 11.76 3.31 17.28
N VAL A 5 12.26 2.51 16.34
CA VAL A 5 11.44 2.01 15.22
C VAL A 5 10.36 1.05 15.72
N LEU A 6 10.70 0.21 16.70
CA LEU A 6 9.77 -0.72 17.32
C LEU A 6 8.70 0.00 18.16
N GLU A 7 9.09 1.02 18.93
CA GLU A 7 8.16 1.85 19.72
C GLU A 7 7.28 2.73 18.83
N ASP A 8 7.84 3.31 17.76
CA ASP A 8 7.07 4.13 16.81
C ASP A 8 6.09 3.28 16.02
N ALA A 9 6.51 2.10 15.52
CA ALA A 9 5.65 1.15 14.83
C ALA A 9 4.58 0.53 15.74
N ALA A 10 4.84 0.37 17.03
CA ALA A 10 3.86 -0.12 18.01
C ALA A 10 2.94 0.99 18.57
N GLY A 11 3.22 2.26 18.30
CA GLY A 11 2.43 3.41 18.76
C GLY A 11 1.08 3.58 18.04
N GLU A 12 0.38 4.68 18.33
CA GLU A 12 -0.90 5.07 17.70
C GLU A 12 -0.76 5.56 16.25
N LEU A 13 0.25 5.11 15.51
CA LEU A 13 0.47 5.49 14.11
C LEU A 13 -0.80 5.24 13.28
N GLY A 14 -1.39 6.33 12.79
CA GLY A 14 -2.53 6.25 11.89
C GLY A 14 -3.83 5.77 12.56
N ALA A 15 -3.92 5.75 13.89
CA ALA A 15 -5.06 5.17 14.61
C ALA A 15 -6.41 5.76 14.14
N HIS A 16 -6.47 7.08 13.94
CA HIS A 16 -7.67 7.73 13.41
C HIS A 16 -7.95 7.35 11.96
N ALA A 17 -6.92 7.20 11.12
CA ALA A 17 -7.09 6.72 9.75
C ALA A 17 -7.65 5.28 9.71
N LEU A 18 -7.25 4.44 10.66
CA LEU A 18 -7.73 3.06 10.80
C LEU A 18 -9.11 2.93 11.47
N ALA A 19 -9.70 4.05 11.92
CA ALA A 19 -11.01 4.08 12.56
C ALA A 19 -12.17 4.29 11.58
N LEU A 20 -11.92 4.32 10.27
CA LEU A 20 -12.99 4.37 9.28
C LEU A 20 -13.82 3.09 9.32
N ALA A 21 -15.08 3.24 9.65
CA ALA A 21 -16.10 2.22 9.57
C ALA A 21 -17.45 2.82 9.21
N TYR A 22 -18.34 2.01 8.64
CA TYR A 22 -19.68 2.43 8.28
C TYR A 22 -20.70 1.30 8.37
N ASP A 23 -21.95 1.65 8.63
CA ASP A 23 -23.06 0.70 8.70
C ASP A 23 -23.62 0.35 7.31
N GLU A 24 -24.68 -0.45 7.29
CA GLU A 24 -25.37 -0.87 6.07
C GLU A 24 -26.01 0.30 5.31
N GLN A 25 -26.30 1.41 6.00
CA GLN A 25 -26.83 2.64 5.41
C GLN A 25 -25.71 3.52 4.82
N GLY A 26 -24.44 3.15 5.05
CA GLY A 26 -23.27 3.90 4.59
C GLY A 26 -22.92 5.10 5.47
N GLU A 27 -23.50 5.17 6.68
CA GLU A 27 -23.26 6.21 7.67
C GLU A 27 -22.08 5.84 8.57
N ARG A 28 -21.47 6.84 9.20
CA ARG A 28 -20.31 6.63 10.08
C ARG A 28 -20.70 5.77 11.27
N ALA A 29 -20.00 4.66 11.47
CA ALA A 29 -20.16 3.77 12.62
C ALA A 29 -18.87 3.69 13.45
N ALA A 30 -18.98 3.22 14.69
CA ALA A 30 -17.80 2.80 15.43
C ALA A 30 -17.31 1.45 14.86
N PRO A 31 -16.00 1.25 14.66
CA PRO A 31 -15.48 0.03 14.04
C PRO A 31 -15.89 -1.29 14.70
N ASP A 32 -16.09 -1.29 16.02
CA ASP A 32 -16.45 -2.49 16.79
C ASP A 32 -17.98 -2.65 16.93
N SER A 33 -18.78 -1.85 16.22
CA SER A 33 -20.24 -1.98 16.20
C SER A 33 -20.68 -3.17 15.38
N GLU A 34 -21.76 -3.84 15.81
CA GLU A 34 -22.38 -4.92 15.06
C GLU A 34 -22.80 -4.44 13.65
N GLY A 35 -22.43 -5.20 12.62
CA GLY A 35 -22.72 -4.86 11.22
C GLY A 35 -21.82 -3.78 10.60
N ALA A 36 -20.85 -3.22 11.35
CA ALA A 36 -19.94 -2.23 10.81
C ALA A 36 -18.99 -2.83 9.77
N THR A 37 -18.88 -2.16 8.62
CA THR A 37 -17.90 -2.47 7.58
C THR A 37 -16.64 -1.62 7.74
N CYS A 38 -15.50 -2.27 7.96
CA CYS A 38 -14.19 -1.62 8.03
C CYS A 38 -13.40 -1.81 6.73
N ASP A 39 -13.71 -1.04 5.68
CA ASP A 39 -13.05 -1.15 4.37
C ASP A 39 -12.82 0.22 3.70
N LEU A 40 -11.98 0.25 2.66
CA LEU A 40 -11.61 1.47 1.92
C LEU A 40 -12.59 1.83 0.78
N LYS A 41 -13.83 1.38 0.89
CA LYS A 41 -14.90 1.61 -0.10
C LYS A 41 -16.15 2.30 0.49
N PRO A 42 -16.00 3.34 1.34
CA PRO A 42 -17.16 4.07 1.84
C PRO A 42 -17.87 4.83 0.71
N SER A 43 -19.06 5.36 0.99
CA SER A 43 -19.71 6.33 0.10
C SER A 43 -18.82 7.58 -0.10
N PRO A 44 -18.90 8.29 -1.25
CA PRO A 44 -18.12 9.51 -1.45
C PRO A 44 -18.37 10.62 -0.42
N ALA A 45 -19.61 10.71 0.09
CA ALA A 45 -19.98 11.65 1.14
C ALA A 45 -19.24 11.34 2.44
N LEU A 46 -19.24 10.07 2.87
CA LEU A 46 -18.53 9.64 4.06
C LEU A 46 -17.00 9.76 3.87
N ALA A 47 -16.48 9.40 2.70
CA ALA A 47 -15.06 9.57 2.37
C ALA A 47 -14.62 11.03 2.54
N ARG A 48 -15.42 11.98 2.02
CA ARG A 48 -15.15 13.41 2.18
C ARG A 48 -15.13 13.83 3.63
N ALA A 49 -16.18 13.50 4.39
CA ALA A 49 -16.29 13.87 5.79
C ALA A 49 -15.10 13.34 6.60
N PHE A 50 -14.72 12.08 6.37
CA PHE A 50 -13.58 11.47 7.03
C PHE A 50 -12.24 12.12 6.66
N LEU A 51 -11.99 12.40 5.38
CA LEU A 51 -10.76 13.07 4.96
C LEU A 51 -10.66 14.49 5.52
N GLN A 52 -11.79 15.20 5.66
CA GLN A 52 -11.85 16.52 6.30
C GLN A 52 -11.56 16.44 7.80
N GLU A 53 -12.12 15.44 8.49
CA GLU A 53 -11.82 15.15 9.90
C GLU A 53 -10.30 14.95 10.09
N LEU A 54 -9.70 14.04 9.31
CA LEU A 54 -8.27 13.77 9.35
C LEU A 54 -7.42 15.02 9.04
N ALA A 55 -7.83 15.84 8.06
CA ALA A 55 -7.11 17.05 7.69
C ALA A 55 -7.22 18.16 8.77
N SER A 56 -8.33 18.21 9.51
CA SER A 56 -8.57 19.18 10.57
C SER A 56 -7.82 18.85 11.87
N ALA A 57 -7.48 17.58 12.09
CA ALA A 57 -6.71 17.11 13.23
C ALA A 57 -5.21 17.43 13.07
N THR A 58 -4.84 18.70 13.22
CA THR A 58 -3.48 19.23 12.96
C THR A 58 -2.36 18.55 13.76
N ALA A 59 -2.68 17.96 14.92
CA ALA A 59 -1.74 17.21 15.75
C ALA A 59 -1.41 15.81 15.20
N ASP A 60 -2.26 15.23 14.35
CA ASP A 60 -2.12 13.87 13.82
C ASP A 60 -1.88 13.85 12.32
N ARG A 61 -0.73 14.40 11.94
CA ARG A 61 -0.29 14.42 10.54
C ARG A 61 -0.13 13.00 9.96
N ARG A 62 0.15 12.01 10.80
CA ARG A 62 0.38 10.61 10.39
C ARG A 62 -0.93 9.98 9.88
N SER A 63 -2.04 10.17 10.59
CA SER A 63 -3.34 9.71 10.10
C SER A 63 -3.77 10.45 8.82
N ALA A 64 -3.52 11.75 8.73
CA ALA A 64 -3.80 12.50 7.48
C ALA A 64 -2.98 11.98 6.29
N ASP A 65 -1.69 11.72 6.48
CA ASP A 65 -0.83 11.15 5.42
C ASP A 65 -1.26 9.73 5.03
N LEU A 66 -1.73 8.91 5.99
CA LEU A 66 -2.22 7.55 5.73
C LEU A 66 -3.58 7.57 5.02
N GLY A 67 -4.51 8.40 5.47
CA GLY A 67 -5.81 8.60 4.82
C GLY A 67 -5.68 9.08 3.38
N ALA A 68 -4.72 9.98 3.11
CA ALA A 68 -4.40 10.42 1.75
C ALA A 68 -3.87 9.30 0.82
N ALA A 69 -3.47 8.15 1.38
CA ALA A 69 -3.04 6.98 0.62
C ALA A 69 -4.15 5.95 0.39
N PHE A 70 -5.30 6.10 1.05
CA PHE A 70 -6.40 5.14 0.95
C PHE A 70 -7.27 5.35 -0.27
N PHE A 71 -7.71 6.59 -0.51
CA PHE A 71 -8.66 6.92 -1.58
C PHE A 71 -8.75 8.44 -1.79
N SER A 72 -9.50 8.85 -2.81
CA SER A 72 -10.03 10.20 -2.96
C SER A 72 -11.54 10.12 -3.13
N GLU A 73 -12.25 11.00 -2.44
CA GLU A 73 -13.70 11.19 -2.52
C GLU A 73 -14.20 11.61 -3.91
N LEU A 74 -13.30 11.95 -4.83
CA LEU A 74 -13.63 12.45 -6.17
C LEU A 74 -13.74 11.36 -7.24
N VAL A 75 -13.38 10.11 -6.92
CA VAL A 75 -13.38 9.01 -7.88
C VAL A 75 -14.12 7.82 -7.31
N GLN A 76 -15.14 7.37 -8.05
CA GLN A 76 -15.96 6.22 -7.67
C GLN A 76 -15.50 4.95 -8.39
N ASP A 77 -15.82 3.80 -7.81
CA ASP A 77 -15.78 2.49 -8.47
C ASP A 77 -17.09 2.23 -9.24
N ASN A 78 -17.25 1.03 -9.79
CA ASN A 78 -18.42 0.68 -10.60
C ASN A 78 -19.71 0.45 -9.77
N ASN A 79 -19.59 0.47 -8.44
CA ASN A 79 -20.71 0.32 -7.50
C ASN A 79 -21.02 1.65 -6.80
N ASP A 80 -20.61 2.77 -7.39
CA ASP A 80 -20.76 4.14 -6.87
C ASP A 80 -20.08 4.40 -5.51
N ASN A 81 -19.30 3.44 -5.00
CA ASN A 81 -18.48 3.62 -3.80
C ASN A 81 -17.20 4.35 -4.14
N THR A 82 -16.53 4.88 -3.11
CA THR A 82 -15.21 5.48 -3.30
C THR A 82 -14.22 4.45 -3.81
N LYS A 83 -13.49 4.79 -4.89
CA LYS A 83 -12.47 3.91 -5.44
C LYS A 83 -11.25 3.89 -4.51
N PRO A 84 -10.81 2.72 -4.04
CA PRO A 84 -9.63 2.63 -3.19
C PRO A 84 -8.34 2.73 -4.01
N THR A 85 -7.24 2.95 -3.31
CA THR A 85 -5.87 2.91 -3.83
C THR A 85 -5.60 1.62 -4.60
N ALA A 86 -4.74 1.70 -5.61
CA ALA A 86 -4.33 0.54 -6.39
C ALA A 86 -3.63 -0.56 -5.55
N LEU A 87 -3.24 -0.25 -4.31
CA LEU A 87 -2.64 -1.17 -3.34
C LEU A 87 -3.67 -1.89 -2.44
N HIS A 88 -4.97 -1.62 -2.62
CA HIS A 88 -6.07 -2.37 -2.01
C HIS A 88 -6.28 -3.69 -2.77
N PHE A 89 -5.85 -4.79 -2.14
CA PHE A 89 -5.79 -6.13 -2.73
C PHE A 89 -6.85 -7.09 -2.18
N THR A 90 -7.68 -6.65 -1.23
CA THR A 90 -8.73 -7.48 -0.64
C THR A 90 -9.93 -7.61 -1.59
N ALA A 91 -10.61 -8.75 -1.51
CA ALA A 91 -11.76 -9.06 -2.36
C ALA A 91 -12.79 -9.94 -1.61
N GLY A 92 -14.01 -10.02 -2.16
CA GLY A 92 -15.09 -10.81 -1.58
C GLY A 92 -15.45 -10.31 -0.18
N GLN A 93 -15.40 -11.22 0.81
CA GLN A 93 -15.72 -10.91 2.20
C GLN A 93 -14.57 -10.22 2.96
N GLN A 94 -13.36 -10.12 2.38
CA GLN A 94 -12.23 -9.49 3.04
C GLN A 94 -12.38 -7.97 3.08
N LYS A 95 -12.31 -7.39 4.28
CA LYS A 95 -12.36 -5.95 4.51
C LYS A 95 -10.96 -5.45 4.90
N PHE A 96 -10.42 -4.50 4.14
CA PHE A 96 -9.01 -4.13 4.28
C PHE A 96 -8.68 -3.56 5.66
N LEU A 97 -9.50 -2.65 6.18
CA LEU A 97 -9.22 -2.03 7.49
C LEU A 97 -9.46 -3.00 8.64
N GLU A 98 -10.43 -3.92 8.53
CA GLU A 98 -10.61 -5.00 9.49
C GLU A 98 -9.33 -5.85 9.62
N MET A 99 -8.78 -6.31 8.50
CA MET A 99 -7.54 -7.09 8.47
C MET A 99 -6.35 -6.31 9.04
N VAL A 100 -6.26 -5.01 8.75
CA VAL A 100 -5.20 -4.13 9.28
C VAL A 100 -5.33 -3.91 10.78
N ARG A 101 -6.57 -3.79 11.31
CA ARG A 101 -6.84 -3.66 12.74
C ARG A 101 -6.47 -4.94 13.48
N GLU A 102 -6.94 -6.10 13.00
CA GLU A 102 -6.59 -7.41 13.56
C GLU A 102 -5.07 -7.61 13.59
N LEU A 103 -4.38 -7.26 12.48
CA LEU A 103 -2.93 -7.30 12.39
C LEU A 103 -2.27 -6.43 13.45
N ARG A 104 -2.75 -5.19 13.63
CA ARG A 104 -2.21 -4.22 14.59
C ARG A 104 -2.41 -4.67 16.03
N GLU A 105 -3.61 -5.13 16.37
CA GLU A 105 -3.99 -5.53 17.73
C GLU A 105 -3.18 -6.74 18.23
N ASN A 106 -2.81 -7.63 17.32
CA ASN A 106 -2.06 -8.85 17.63
C ASN A 106 -0.57 -8.75 17.27
N LEU A 107 -0.10 -7.56 16.87
CA LEU A 107 1.28 -7.37 16.48
C LEU A 107 2.22 -7.44 17.70
N GLN A 108 3.27 -8.25 17.61
CA GLN A 108 4.27 -8.38 18.65
C GLN A 108 5.64 -7.90 18.16
N ARG A 109 6.52 -7.54 19.11
CA ARG A 109 7.90 -7.14 18.83
C ARG A 109 8.63 -8.14 17.93
N GLY A 110 8.46 -9.44 18.18
CA GLY A 110 9.08 -10.51 17.40
C GLY A 110 8.68 -10.47 15.91
N HIS A 111 7.46 -10.03 15.59
CA HIS A 111 7.01 -9.90 14.20
C HIS A 111 7.75 -8.77 13.48
N LEU A 112 8.02 -7.66 14.17
CA LEU A 112 8.78 -6.54 13.64
C LEU A 112 10.27 -6.88 13.48
N GLU A 113 10.84 -7.61 14.44
CA GLU A 113 12.22 -8.12 14.35
C GLU A 113 12.38 -9.07 13.15
N GLU A 114 11.44 -10.00 12.96
CA GLU A 114 11.41 -10.88 11.78
C GLU A 114 11.31 -10.05 10.48
N ALA A 115 10.44 -9.05 10.43
CA ALA A 115 10.27 -8.23 9.24
C ALA A 115 11.55 -7.45 8.87
N LEU A 116 12.25 -6.90 9.86
CA LEU A 116 13.43 -6.04 9.65
C LEU A 116 14.73 -6.82 9.42
N PHE A 117 14.90 -7.97 10.09
CA PHE A 117 16.18 -8.69 10.12
C PHE A 117 16.11 -10.09 9.53
N GLY A 118 14.90 -10.63 9.36
CA GLY A 118 14.69 -11.99 8.90
C GLY A 118 15.15 -13.06 9.90
N PRO A 119 15.14 -14.34 9.48
CA PRO A 119 14.60 -14.80 8.20
C PRO A 119 13.07 -14.68 8.16
N TRP A 120 12.50 -14.36 6.99
CA TRP A 120 11.05 -14.34 6.77
C TRP A 120 10.53 -15.78 6.64
N ARG A 121 9.74 -16.23 7.61
CA ARG A 121 9.27 -17.62 7.72
C ARG A 121 7.86 -17.82 7.16
N SER A 122 7.04 -16.77 7.12
CA SER A 122 5.66 -16.82 6.62
C SER A 122 4.79 -17.89 7.32
N VAL A 123 4.90 -17.98 8.64
CA VAL A 123 4.18 -18.97 9.47
C VAL A 123 3.13 -18.35 10.39
N ASP A 124 3.04 -17.02 10.44
CA ASP A 124 2.16 -16.31 11.34
C ASP A 124 0.68 -16.44 10.91
N PRO A 125 -0.25 -16.85 11.79
CA PRO A 125 -1.66 -16.97 11.43
C PRO A 125 -2.36 -15.62 11.14
N LEU A 126 -1.71 -14.48 11.42
CA LEU A 126 -2.28 -13.15 11.23
C LEU A 126 -2.54 -12.81 9.74
N PRO A 127 -3.50 -11.89 9.48
CA PRO A 127 -3.93 -11.55 8.13
C PRO A 127 -2.79 -11.17 7.18
N SER A 128 -2.88 -11.66 5.94
CA SER A 128 -1.99 -11.27 4.86
C SER A 128 -2.69 -10.28 3.92
N LEU A 129 -2.06 -9.15 3.66
CA LEU A 129 -2.54 -8.14 2.70
C LEU A 129 -2.14 -8.47 1.26
N SER A 130 -1.55 -9.66 1.04
CA SER A 130 -1.24 -10.20 -0.29
C SER A 130 -0.18 -9.41 -1.08
N TRP A 131 0.60 -8.60 -0.36
CA TRP A 131 1.73 -7.84 -0.90
C TRP A 131 3.04 -8.65 -1.00
N ASP A 132 3.08 -9.88 -0.50
CA ASP A 132 4.22 -10.77 -0.73
C ASP A 132 4.09 -11.51 -2.07
N SER A 133 4.94 -11.14 -3.04
CA SER A 133 4.97 -11.76 -4.36
C SER A 133 5.35 -13.25 -4.37
N THR A 134 6.10 -13.71 -3.36
CA THR A 134 6.46 -15.14 -3.24
C THR A 134 5.26 -15.99 -2.82
N MET A 135 4.22 -15.32 -2.32
CA MET A 135 2.99 -15.95 -1.87
C MET A 135 1.87 -15.92 -2.92
N ALA A 136 2.10 -15.32 -4.09
CA ALA A 136 1.12 -15.23 -5.18
C ALA A 136 0.61 -16.61 -5.62
N ARG A 137 -0.70 -16.84 -5.52
CA ARG A 137 -1.37 -18.07 -5.98
C ARG A 137 -2.08 -17.79 -7.30
N GLN A 138 -1.48 -18.21 -8.41
CA GLN A 138 -2.21 -18.32 -9.68
C GLN A 138 -3.04 -19.62 -9.63
N TYR A 139 -4.37 -19.48 -9.51
CA TYR A 139 -5.33 -20.59 -9.48
C TYR A 139 -5.15 -21.57 -10.65
N ALA A 140 -4.67 -21.10 -11.80
CA ALA A 140 -4.51 -21.89 -13.02
C ALA A 140 -3.37 -22.95 -12.97
N LEU A 141 -2.55 -23.00 -11.91
CA LEU A 141 -1.39 -23.90 -11.84
C LEU A 141 -1.46 -24.92 -10.69
N ARG A 142 -2.61 -25.11 -10.03
CA ARG A 142 -2.73 -26.01 -8.88
C ARG A 142 -3.86 -27.03 -9.01
N ALA A 143 -3.58 -28.26 -8.60
CA ALA A 143 -4.51 -29.40 -8.62
C ALA A 143 -5.44 -29.47 -7.39
N VAL A 144 -5.24 -28.60 -6.39
CA VAL A 144 -5.97 -28.60 -5.12
C VAL A 144 -6.52 -27.20 -4.85
N ASP A 145 -7.76 -27.14 -4.36
CA ASP A 145 -8.42 -25.90 -3.95
C ASP A 145 -7.61 -25.20 -2.83
N PRO A 146 -7.03 -24.02 -3.07
CA PRO A 146 -6.22 -23.32 -2.10
C PRO A 146 -7.04 -22.69 -0.94
N SER A 147 -8.37 -22.73 -0.97
CA SER A 147 -9.25 -22.08 0.01
C SER A 147 -9.17 -22.67 1.42
N SER A 148 -8.76 -23.94 1.57
CA SER A 148 -8.70 -24.64 2.86
C SER A 148 -7.35 -24.54 3.59
N GLU A 149 -6.29 -24.04 2.94
CA GLU A 149 -4.97 -23.87 3.55
C GLU A 149 -4.80 -22.44 4.08
N LYS A 150 -4.90 -22.27 5.41
CA LYS A 150 -4.43 -21.05 6.09
C LYS A 150 -2.92 -20.95 5.95
N ARG A 151 -2.45 -20.12 5.03
CA ARG A 151 -1.03 -19.83 4.86
C ARG A 151 -0.62 -18.79 5.89
N GLY A 152 0.54 -18.97 6.49
CA GLY A 152 1.09 -17.96 7.36
C GLY A 152 1.53 -16.72 6.60
N SER A 153 1.64 -15.61 7.31
CA SER A 153 2.12 -14.33 6.81
C SER A 153 3.42 -13.93 7.51
N VAL A 154 4.03 -12.83 7.05
CA VAL A 154 5.04 -12.09 7.81
C VAL A 154 4.32 -10.86 8.36
N ALA A 155 3.73 -10.98 9.55
CA ALA A 155 2.84 -9.97 10.10
C ALA A 155 3.50 -8.59 10.21
N GLY A 156 4.74 -8.54 10.70
CA GLY A 156 5.49 -7.28 10.81
C GLY A 156 5.76 -6.62 9.46
N ALA A 157 5.97 -7.41 8.39
CA ALA A 157 6.18 -6.86 7.06
C ALA A 157 4.89 -6.26 6.48
N ASN A 158 3.74 -6.93 6.70
CA ASN A 158 2.43 -6.37 6.34
C ASN A 158 2.17 -5.06 7.09
N TRP A 159 2.45 -5.01 8.39
CA TRP A 159 2.23 -3.80 9.20
C TRP A 159 3.15 -2.64 8.77
N LEU A 160 4.43 -2.91 8.56
CA LEU A 160 5.37 -1.91 8.05
C LEU A 160 4.96 -1.41 6.66
N ALA A 161 4.39 -2.28 5.81
CA ALA A 161 3.87 -1.89 4.51
C ALA A 161 2.61 -1.02 4.63
N VAL A 162 1.71 -1.28 5.59
CA VAL A 162 0.56 -0.39 5.89
C VAL A 162 1.04 1.00 6.28
N ILE A 163 2.03 1.10 7.18
CA ILE A 163 2.65 2.38 7.54
C ILE A 163 3.30 3.02 6.30
N GLY A 164 3.94 2.19 5.47
CA GLY A 164 4.55 2.57 4.20
C GLY A 164 3.57 3.21 3.21
N LEU A 165 2.27 2.92 3.29
CA LEU A 165 1.26 3.54 2.42
C LEU A 165 1.28 5.07 2.51
N THR A 166 1.68 5.66 3.65
CA THR A 166 1.83 7.13 3.81
C THR A 166 2.74 7.77 2.75
N PHE A 167 3.64 7.00 2.14
CA PHE A 167 4.52 7.46 1.06
C PHE A 167 3.89 7.36 -0.34
N PHE A 168 2.75 6.69 -0.46
CA PHE A 168 2.06 6.41 -1.71
C PHE A 168 0.67 7.07 -1.77
N PRO A 169 0.57 8.41 -1.60
CA PRO A 169 -0.73 9.08 -1.64
C PRO A 169 -1.40 8.89 -3.00
N VAL A 170 -2.72 8.98 -3.00
CA VAL A 170 -3.52 8.95 -4.22
C VAL A 170 -3.88 10.36 -4.67
N ALA A 171 -4.13 10.51 -5.97
CA ALA A 171 -4.60 11.76 -6.57
C ALA A 171 -5.68 11.47 -7.61
N ALA A 172 -6.73 12.31 -7.61
CA ALA A 172 -7.74 12.30 -8.66
C ALA A 172 -7.30 13.22 -9.81
N ARG A 173 -7.34 12.73 -11.05
CA ARG A 173 -7.08 13.53 -12.25
C ARG A 173 -7.94 13.04 -13.40
N ARG A 174 -8.71 13.95 -14.02
CA ARG A 174 -9.60 13.63 -15.17
C ARG A 174 -10.53 12.44 -14.89
N GLY A 175 -11.15 12.41 -13.72
CA GLY A 175 -12.08 11.34 -13.31
C GLY A 175 -11.41 9.99 -13.02
N ARG A 176 -10.08 9.94 -12.92
CA ARG A 176 -9.33 8.71 -12.61
C ARG A 176 -8.51 8.87 -11.34
N LEU A 177 -8.44 7.80 -10.56
CA LEU A 177 -7.57 7.71 -9.38
C LEU A 177 -6.18 7.23 -9.79
N PHE A 178 -5.15 7.91 -9.31
CA PHE A 178 -3.74 7.54 -9.49
C PHE A 178 -3.12 7.31 -8.12
N THR A 179 -2.55 6.13 -7.88
CA THR A 179 -1.73 5.84 -6.70
C THR A 179 -0.27 6.15 -7.04
N THR A 180 0.41 6.90 -6.19
CA THR A 180 1.86 7.17 -6.35
C THR A 180 2.64 5.86 -6.48
N GLY A 181 3.61 5.83 -7.39
CA GLY A 181 4.37 4.61 -7.70
C GLY A 181 3.63 3.60 -8.59
N VAL A 182 2.33 3.75 -8.83
CA VAL A 182 1.55 2.86 -9.72
C VAL A 182 1.33 3.52 -11.07
N LYS A 183 1.63 2.77 -12.14
CA LYS A 183 1.34 3.12 -13.54
C LYS A 183 0.43 2.06 -14.16
N GLY A 184 -0.19 2.38 -15.29
CA GLY A 184 -1.09 1.46 -16.02
C GLY A 184 -2.57 1.57 -15.63
N GLY A 185 -3.39 0.71 -16.20
CA GLY A 185 -4.80 0.52 -15.88
C GLY A 185 -5.02 -0.66 -14.93
N TRP A 186 -6.26 -1.11 -14.79
CA TRP A 186 -6.62 -2.16 -13.83
C TRP A 186 -5.99 -3.53 -14.13
N LYS A 187 -5.82 -3.88 -15.40
CA LYS A 187 -5.33 -5.20 -15.86
C LYS A 187 -3.83 -5.24 -16.15
N ASP A 188 -3.20 -4.08 -16.32
CA ASP A 188 -1.81 -3.90 -16.74
C ASP A 188 -1.05 -2.95 -15.79
N SER A 189 -1.52 -2.82 -14.54
CA SER A 189 -0.88 -1.96 -13.56
C SER A 189 0.46 -2.50 -13.11
N THR A 190 1.42 -1.60 -12.93
CA THR A 190 2.75 -1.87 -12.39
C THR A 190 3.01 -0.96 -11.21
N PHE A 191 3.60 -1.49 -10.15
CA PHE A 191 4.11 -0.71 -9.02
C PHE A 191 5.63 -0.57 -9.13
N ARG A 192 6.14 0.64 -8.92
CA ARG A 192 7.56 1.00 -9.04
C ARG A 192 8.05 1.74 -7.82
N TRP A 193 9.28 1.45 -7.41
CA TRP A 193 9.92 2.14 -6.30
C TRP A 193 11.44 2.25 -6.52
N PRO A 194 12.06 3.41 -6.22
CA PRO A 194 13.50 3.54 -6.16
C PRO A 194 14.05 2.86 -4.90
N VAL A 195 15.27 2.33 -5.02
CA VAL A 195 16.13 1.95 -3.89
C VAL A 195 17.31 2.91 -3.90
N TRP A 196 17.61 3.49 -2.74
CA TRP A 196 18.67 4.47 -2.55
C TRP A 196 19.83 3.87 -1.74
N SER A 197 21.04 4.34 -2.02
CA SER A 197 22.27 3.86 -1.37
C SER A 197 22.76 4.78 -0.24
N VAL A 198 22.14 5.94 -0.07
CA VAL A 198 22.47 6.92 0.97
C VAL A 198 21.32 7.02 1.96
N PRO A 199 21.56 7.10 3.28
CA PRO A 199 20.49 7.33 4.24
C PRO A 199 19.67 8.56 3.87
N CYS A 200 18.35 8.44 3.89
CA CYS A 200 17.45 9.55 3.60
C CYS A 200 16.46 9.73 4.75
N THR A 201 16.10 10.98 5.01
CA THR A 201 15.01 11.35 5.90
C THR A 201 13.66 10.90 5.32
N ARG A 202 12.62 10.86 6.16
CA ARG A 202 11.24 10.59 5.74
C ARG A 202 10.79 11.50 4.59
N ARG A 203 11.16 12.79 4.60
CA ARG A 203 10.76 13.75 3.57
C ARG A 203 11.48 13.51 2.24
N GLU A 204 12.75 13.15 2.30
CA GLU A 204 13.54 12.77 1.11
C GLU A 204 13.01 11.48 0.50
N ALA A 205 12.75 10.44 1.31
CA ALA A 205 12.12 9.20 0.85
C ALA A 205 10.77 9.48 0.14
N ALA A 206 9.91 10.29 0.75
CA ALA A 206 8.63 10.68 0.15
C ALA A 206 8.81 11.43 -1.18
N SER A 207 9.84 12.28 -1.28
CA SER A 207 10.12 13.05 -2.50
C SER A 207 10.64 12.15 -3.62
N LEU A 208 11.55 11.22 -3.29
CA LEU A 208 12.07 10.22 -4.21
C LEU A 208 10.96 9.30 -4.75
N LEU A 209 10.05 8.84 -3.88
CA LEU A 209 8.94 7.94 -4.25
C LEU A 209 7.88 8.62 -5.12
N ARG A 210 7.67 9.93 -4.94
CA ARG A 210 6.74 10.73 -5.76
C ARG A 210 7.32 11.14 -7.10
N GLY A 211 8.65 11.19 -7.21
CA GLY A 211 9.35 11.48 -8.44
C GLY A 211 9.31 10.31 -9.43
N ASP A 212 9.35 10.60 -10.73
CA ASP A 212 9.51 9.57 -11.75
C ASP A 212 11.00 9.25 -11.95
N ALA A 213 11.59 8.47 -11.04
CA ALA A 213 12.97 8.01 -11.21
C ALA A 213 13.14 7.20 -12.51
N THR A 214 12.06 6.65 -13.10
CA THR A 214 12.19 5.88 -14.34
C THR A 214 12.53 6.69 -15.57
N SER A 215 12.12 7.96 -15.62
CA SER A 215 12.45 8.86 -16.73
C SER A 215 13.87 9.42 -16.68
N LEU A 216 14.58 9.23 -15.57
CA LEU A 216 15.94 9.72 -15.38
C LEU A 216 16.97 8.76 -15.97
N ALA A 217 18.03 9.35 -16.55
CA ALA A 217 19.23 8.63 -16.95
C ALA A 217 20.00 8.12 -15.73
N ALA A 218 20.91 7.15 -15.93
CA ALA A 218 21.61 6.49 -14.84
C ALA A 218 22.41 7.47 -13.95
N HIS A 219 23.08 8.46 -14.56
CA HIS A 219 23.84 9.47 -13.82
C HIS A 219 22.94 10.43 -13.01
N GLU A 220 21.75 10.76 -13.53
CA GLU A 220 20.76 11.58 -12.81
C GLU A 220 20.17 10.82 -11.62
N ARG A 221 19.86 9.52 -11.79
CA ARG A 221 19.45 8.65 -10.67
C ARG A 221 20.54 8.59 -9.60
N ALA A 222 21.79 8.39 -10.00
CA ALA A 222 22.93 8.36 -9.08
C ALA A 222 23.11 9.69 -8.34
N ALA A 223 22.92 10.83 -9.02
CA ALA A 223 22.97 12.15 -8.38
C ALA A 223 21.88 12.36 -7.32
N LEU A 224 20.73 11.67 -7.45
CA LEU A 224 19.68 11.62 -6.43
C LEU A 224 19.91 10.55 -5.35
N GLY A 225 21.03 9.82 -5.41
CA GLY A 225 21.33 8.70 -4.51
C GLY A 225 20.53 7.43 -4.80
N VAL A 226 19.81 7.36 -5.93
CA VAL A 226 19.03 6.20 -6.36
C VAL A 226 19.95 5.22 -7.09
N SER A 227 20.14 4.04 -6.51
CA SER A 227 20.99 2.99 -7.08
C SER A 227 20.23 2.14 -8.11
N GLN A 228 18.97 1.81 -7.81
CA GLN A 228 18.13 0.99 -8.66
C GLN A 228 16.68 1.46 -8.58
N VAL A 229 15.89 1.14 -9.61
CA VAL A 229 14.44 1.26 -9.56
C VAL A 229 13.89 -0.13 -9.84
N PHE A 230 13.03 -0.61 -8.94
CA PHE A 230 12.33 -1.88 -9.11
C PHE A 230 10.92 -1.65 -9.64
N GLU A 231 10.40 -2.67 -10.28
CA GLU A 231 9.02 -2.76 -10.75
C GLU A 231 8.47 -4.15 -10.46
N CYS A 232 7.20 -4.24 -10.07
CA CYS A 232 6.41 -5.46 -10.15
C CYS A 232 5.07 -5.18 -10.82
N ALA A 233 4.49 -6.18 -11.47
CA ALA A 233 3.11 -6.12 -11.93
C ALA A 233 2.17 -6.29 -10.74
N ILE A 234 1.05 -5.57 -10.77
CA ILE A 234 -0.10 -5.82 -9.90
C ILE A 234 -1.06 -6.68 -10.69
N ALA A 235 -1.08 -7.98 -10.38
CA ALA A 235 -2.04 -8.90 -10.95
C ALA A 235 -3.36 -8.81 -10.16
N ARG A 236 -4.49 -8.80 -10.87
CA ARG A 236 -5.81 -8.84 -10.26
C ARG A 236 -6.62 -10.01 -10.82
N SER A 237 -7.30 -10.75 -9.94
CA SER A 237 -8.15 -11.86 -10.38
C SER A 237 -9.39 -11.35 -11.11
N ASP A 238 -9.81 -12.08 -12.15
CA ASP A 238 -11.05 -11.76 -12.87
C ASP A 238 -12.31 -12.02 -12.01
N GLN A 239 -12.24 -12.92 -11.03
CA GLN A 239 -13.37 -13.34 -10.17
C GLN A 239 -13.52 -12.55 -8.86
N GLY A 240 -13.15 -11.27 -8.84
CA GLY A 240 -13.37 -10.44 -7.64
C GLY A 240 -12.32 -9.38 -7.37
N GLY A 241 -11.30 -9.27 -8.23
CA GLY A 241 -10.33 -8.18 -8.14
C GLY A 241 -9.27 -8.35 -7.05
N TYR A 242 -9.11 -9.58 -6.53
CA TYR A 242 -8.07 -9.91 -5.56
C TYR A 242 -6.70 -9.59 -6.16
N GLY A 243 -5.92 -8.79 -5.44
CA GLY A 243 -4.64 -8.28 -5.91
C GLY A 243 -3.46 -9.10 -5.39
N THR A 244 -2.41 -9.20 -6.21
CA THR A 244 -1.11 -9.69 -5.76
C THR A 244 0.00 -9.07 -6.59
N PHE A 245 1.20 -8.98 -6.03
CA PHE A 245 2.38 -8.55 -6.78
C PHE A 245 3.04 -9.74 -7.50
N SER A 246 3.52 -9.50 -8.71
CA SER A 246 4.50 -10.40 -9.34
C SER A 246 5.87 -10.23 -8.67
N PRO A 247 6.81 -11.16 -8.91
CA PRO A 247 8.22 -10.94 -8.57
C PRO A 247 8.72 -9.60 -9.15
N ALA A 248 9.58 -8.93 -8.38
CA ALA A 248 10.15 -7.64 -8.77
C ALA A 248 11.27 -7.81 -9.81
N ALA A 249 11.38 -6.85 -10.73
CA ALA A 249 12.44 -6.75 -11.72
C ALA A 249 13.06 -5.34 -11.72
N VAL A 250 14.32 -5.24 -12.14
CA VAL A 250 15.02 -3.95 -12.23
C VAL A 250 14.60 -3.21 -13.51
N VAL A 251 14.16 -1.96 -13.36
CA VAL A 251 13.83 -1.07 -14.47
C VAL A 251 15.09 -0.40 -15.01
N LYS A 252 15.38 -0.64 -16.29
CA LYS A 252 16.51 -0.01 -16.99
C LYS A 252 16.41 1.53 -16.92
N ALA A 253 17.56 2.18 -16.79
CA ALA A 253 17.64 3.64 -16.86
C ALA A 253 17.23 4.15 -18.25
N ALA A 254 16.70 5.38 -18.30
CA ALA A 254 16.48 6.03 -19.59
C ALA A 254 17.83 6.17 -20.31
N PRO A 255 17.88 6.00 -21.65
CA PRO A 255 19.10 6.24 -22.39
C PRO A 255 19.53 7.69 -22.18
N GLY A 256 20.80 7.90 -21.86
CA GLY A 256 21.36 9.25 -21.70
C GLY A 256 21.32 10.03 -23.03
N PRO A 257 21.56 11.35 -22.99
CA PRO A 257 21.72 12.14 -24.21
C PRO A 257 22.77 11.47 -25.10
N ARG A 258 22.44 11.19 -26.36
CA ARG A 258 23.46 10.76 -27.33
C ARG A 258 24.46 11.90 -27.44
N GLU A 259 25.70 11.69 -27.01
CA GLU A 259 26.79 12.59 -27.34
C GLU A 259 26.78 12.77 -28.85
N ARG A 260 26.43 13.97 -29.30
CA ARG A 260 26.64 14.35 -30.69
C ARG A 260 28.14 14.25 -30.90
N ARG A 261 28.60 13.18 -31.55
CA ARG A 261 29.96 13.12 -32.08
C ARG A 261 30.16 14.41 -32.86
N ARG A 262 30.99 15.30 -32.33
CA ARG A 262 31.41 16.49 -33.06
C ARG A 262 32.13 15.99 -34.32
N PRO A 263 31.80 16.54 -35.51
CA PRO A 263 32.51 16.20 -36.74
C PRO A 263 33.99 16.58 -36.63
#